data_AF-A0A6S6QE56-F1
#
_entry.id   AF-A0A6S6QE56-F1
#
_cell.length_a   1.000
_cell.length_b   1.000
_cell.length_c   1.000
_cell.angle_alpha   90.00
_cell.angle_beta   90.00
_cell.angle_gamma   90.00
#
_symmetry.space_group_name_H-M   'P 1'
#
loop_
_entity.id
_entity.type
_entity.pdbx_description
1 polymer ?
#
loop_
_entity_poly.entity_id
_entity_poly.type
_entity_poly.pdbx_seq_one_letter_code
_entity_poly.pdbx_strand_id
1 'polypeptide(L)'
;MLKDRTSLAIMPMPLPTPAIGTWECELPFEHLTWSDEVYDLFELPRGMRITRSEALGFYTDESRAALETIRAGAIEKQESFTLDLEIHTALGKTRWVRITANIEYRDGVPHRLYGTKQDITAEKTEA
;
A
#
# COMPACT_ATOMS: atom_id res chain seq x y z
N MET A 1 0.70 58.34 9.31
CA MET A 1 1.08 58.14 7.88
C MET A 1 1.66 56.74 7.77
N LEU A 2 1.10 55.94 6.86
CA LEU A 2 1.27 54.51 6.59
C LEU A 2 2.66 53.88 6.82
N LYS A 3 2.69 52.68 7.45
CA LYS A 3 3.03 51.41 6.76
C LYS A 3 2.83 50.21 7.70
N ASP A 4 1.63 49.65 7.68
CA ASP A 4 1.40 48.26 8.07
C ASP A 4 2.18 47.36 7.10
N ARG A 5 3.23 46.73 7.61
CA ARG A 5 3.96 45.68 6.90
C ARG A 5 3.13 44.42 7.02
N THR A 6 2.49 44.04 5.92
CA THR A 6 1.81 42.76 5.75
C THR A 6 2.75 41.63 6.13
N SER A 7 2.56 41.04 7.31
CA SER A 7 3.13 39.74 7.64
C SER A 7 2.50 38.73 6.70
N LEU A 8 3.26 38.27 5.70
CA LEU A 8 2.93 37.07 4.96
C LEU A 8 3.01 35.91 5.96
N ALA A 9 1.87 35.39 6.39
CA ALA A 9 1.83 34.13 7.11
C ALA A 9 2.38 33.05 6.16
N ILE A 10 3.58 32.57 6.43
CA ILE A 10 4.09 31.34 5.82
C ILE A 10 3.24 30.23 6.42
N MET A 11 2.17 29.84 5.74
CA MET A 11 1.46 28.62 6.10
C MET A 11 2.45 27.47 5.92
N PRO A 12 2.68 26.62 6.93
CA PRO A 12 3.50 25.43 6.72
C PRO A 12 2.84 24.63 5.60
N MET A 13 3.60 24.32 4.54
CA MET A 13 3.15 23.28 3.61
C MET A 13 2.90 22.02 4.45
N PRO A 14 1.75 21.34 4.27
CA PRO A 14 1.58 20.04 4.89
C PRO A 14 2.75 19.17 4.45
N LEU A 15 3.46 18.58 5.43
CA LEU A 15 4.37 17.48 5.12
C LEU A 15 3.56 16.45 4.33
N PRO A 16 4.12 15.79 3.31
CA PRO A 16 3.43 14.69 2.64
C PRO A 16 3.06 13.69 3.73
N THR A 17 1.78 13.63 4.07
CA THR A 17 1.28 12.60 4.97
C THR A 17 1.50 11.27 4.26
N PRO A 18 2.13 10.27 4.90
CA PRO A 18 2.29 8.97 4.28
C PRO A 18 0.90 8.49 3.85
N ALA A 19 0.72 8.32 2.54
CA ALA A 19 -0.55 7.90 1.99
C ALA A 19 -0.77 6.45 2.45
N ILE A 20 -1.67 6.27 3.40
CA ILE A 20 -2.04 4.96 3.93
C ILE A 20 -3.38 4.61 3.32
N GLY A 21 -3.41 3.56 2.52
CA GLY A 21 -4.62 2.98 1.97
C GLY A 21 -4.91 1.62 2.58
N THR A 22 -6.19 1.24 2.63
CA THR A 22 -6.63 -0.10 2.99
C THR A 22 -6.78 -0.98 1.76
N TRP A 23 -6.60 -2.28 1.95
CA TRP A 23 -6.84 -3.30 0.94
C TRP A 23 -7.39 -4.57 1.59
N GLU A 24 -8.10 -5.35 0.79
CA GLU A 24 -8.57 -6.67 1.16
C GLU A 24 -8.55 -7.61 -0.04
N CYS A 25 -8.36 -8.89 0.22
CA CYS A 25 -8.31 -9.96 -0.76
C CYS A 25 -9.15 -11.13 -0.23
N GLU A 26 -10.32 -11.35 -0.83
CA GLU A 26 -11.19 -12.47 -0.49
C GLU A 26 -10.57 -13.79 -0.97
N LEU A 27 -10.73 -14.84 -0.18
CA LEU A 27 -10.29 -16.19 -0.51
C LEU A 27 -11.49 -17.13 -0.68
N PRO A 28 -11.40 -18.15 -1.54
CA PRO A 28 -10.22 -18.53 -2.35
C PRO A 28 -10.14 -17.79 -3.70
N PHE A 29 -11.14 -16.98 -4.06
CA PHE A 29 -11.27 -16.39 -5.40
C PHE A 29 -10.29 -15.25 -5.72
N GLU A 30 -9.53 -14.81 -4.72
CA GLU A 30 -8.55 -13.73 -4.81
C GLU A 30 -9.14 -12.39 -5.29
N HIS A 31 -10.40 -12.12 -4.97
CA HIS A 31 -11.03 -10.84 -5.28
C HIS A 31 -10.35 -9.73 -4.47
N LEU A 32 -9.72 -8.81 -5.17
CA LEU A 32 -8.95 -7.73 -4.59
C LEU A 32 -9.78 -6.45 -4.57
N THR A 33 -9.93 -5.87 -3.38
CA THR A 33 -10.57 -4.56 -3.20
C THR A 33 -9.56 -3.60 -2.60
N TRP A 34 -9.48 -2.42 -3.20
CA TRP A 34 -8.59 -1.34 -2.81
C TRP A 34 -9.38 -0.10 -2.45
N SER A 35 -8.90 0.61 -1.44
CA SER A 35 -9.28 2.00 -1.21
C SER A 35 -8.68 2.92 -2.29
N ASP A 36 -9.24 4.12 -2.39
CA ASP A 36 -8.81 5.16 -3.31
C ASP A 36 -7.32 5.50 -3.13
N GLU A 37 -6.84 5.52 -1.89
CA GLU A 37 -5.45 5.82 -1.55
C GLU A 37 -4.48 4.75 -2.09
N VAL A 38 -4.91 3.49 -2.16
CA VAL A 38 -4.10 2.44 -2.81
C VAL A 38 -4.06 2.65 -4.32
N TYR A 39 -5.15 3.04 -4.98
CA TYR A 39 -5.09 3.37 -6.41
C TYR A 39 -4.11 4.52 -6.67
N ASP A 40 -4.16 5.58 -5.85
CA ASP A 40 -3.23 6.71 -5.95
C ASP A 40 -1.76 6.30 -5.71
N LEU A 41 -1.53 5.37 -4.77
CA LEU A 41 -0.20 4.82 -4.47
C LEU A 41 0.41 4.09 -5.68
N PHE A 42 -0.40 3.36 -6.45
CA PHE A 42 0.03 2.68 -7.68
C PHE A 42 -0.07 3.59 -8.93
N GLU A 43 -0.52 4.83 -8.76
CA GLU A 43 -0.79 5.80 -9.83
C GLU A 43 -1.78 5.29 -10.89
N LEU A 44 -2.82 4.59 -10.41
CA LEU A 44 -3.90 4.04 -11.21
C LEU A 44 -5.19 4.85 -11.06
N PRO A 45 -6.08 4.85 -12.06
CA PRO A 45 -7.41 5.43 -11.91
C PRO A 45 -8.20 4.71 -10.79
N ARG A 46 -8.77 5.49 -9.87
CA ARG A 46 -9.62 4.98 -8.79
C ARG A 46 -10.81 4.22 -9.35
N GLY A 47 -11.14 3.09 -8.71
CA GLY A 47 -12.25 2.21 -9.13
C GLY A 47 -11.99 1.41 -10.42
N MET A 48 -10.78 1.49 -10.98
CA MET A 48 -10.37 0.59 -12.06
C MET A 48 -10.45 -0.86 -11.58
N ARG A 49 -10.98 -1.76 -12.41
CA ARG A 49 -10.91 -3.19 -12.11
C ARG A 49 -9.46 -3.65 -12.18
N ILE A 50 -8.96 -4.19 -11.09
CA ILE A 50 -7.63 -4.78 -11.00
C ILE A 50 -7.71 -6.15 -10.34
N THR A 51 -7.10 -7.14 -10.98
CA THR A 51 -6.94 -8.48 -10.41
C THR A 51 -5.71 -8.51 -9.50
N ARG A 52 -5.66 -9.52 -8.62
CA ARG A 52 -4.48 -9.75 -7.81
C ARG A 52 -3.22 -9.99 -8.64
N SER A 53 -3.34 -10.73 -9.75
CA SER A 53 -2.21 -11.03 -10.63
C SER A 53 -1.65 -9.76 -11.27
N GLU A 54 -2.52 -8.87 -11.76
CA GLU A 54 -2.11 -7.56 -12.28
C GLU A 54 -1.46 -6.69 -11.19
N ALA A 55 -2.02 -6.68 -9.99
CA ALA A 55 -1.42 -5.97 -8.86
C ALA A 55 0.00 -6.46 -8.51
N LEU A 56 0.24 -7.77 -8.59
CA LEU A 56 1.57 -8.35 -8.38
C LEU A 56 2.59 -7.94 -9.45
N GLY A 57 2.12 -7.57 -10.65
CA GLY A 57 2.98 -7.09 -11.74
C GLY A 57 3.65 -5.74 -11.47
N PHE A 58 3.17 -4.97 -10.49
CA PHE A 58 3.81 -3.72 -10.07
C PHE A 58 4.95 -3.93 -9.06
N TYR A 59 5.09 -5.11 -8.47
CA TYR A 59 6.18 -5.39 -7.52
C TYR A 59 7.44 -5.79 -8.29
N THR A 60 8.62 -5.40 -7.78
CA THR A 60 9.88 -5.94 -8.30
C THR A 60 9.92 -7.45 -8.12
N ASP A 61 10.71 -8.17 -8.92
CA ASP A 61 10.78 -9.64 -8.86
C ASP A 61 11.13 -10.15 -7.44
N GLU A 62 12.09 -9.48 -6.78
CA GLU A 62 12.47 -9.77 -5.40
C GLU A 62 11.32 -9.51 -4.42
N SER A 63 10.69 -8.33 -4.52
CA SER A 63 9.57 -7.94 -3.67
C SER A 63 8.35 -8.87 -3.83
N ARG A 64 8.08 -9.29 -5.07
CA ARG A 64 7.00 -10.21 -5.41
C ARG A 64 7.26 -11.58 -4.78
N ALA A 65 8.47 -12.12 -4.95
CA ALA A 65 8.83 -13.42 -4.39
C ALA A 65 8.76 -13.42 -2.85
N ALA A 66 9.22 -12.34 -2.21
CA ALA A 66 9.13 -12.16 -0.76
C ALA A 66 7.67 -12.09 -0.27
N LEU A 67 6.82 -11.33 -0.98
CA LEU A 67 5.39 -11.20 -0.67
C LEU A 67 4.64 -12.53 -0.82
N GLU A 68 4.91 -13.29 -1.89
CA GLU A 68 4.28 -14.59 -2.10
C GLU A 68 4.68 -15.59 -1.01
N THR A 69 5.97 -15.62 -0.65
CA THR A 69 6.50 -16.49 0.40
C THR A 69 5.88 -16.18 1.77
N ILE A 70 5.90 -14.91 2.19
CA ILE A 70 5.36 -14.51 3.50
C ILE A 70 3.84 -14.71 3.56
N ARG A 71 3.12 -14.45 2.47
CA ARG A 71 1.68 -14.68 2.37
C ARG A 71 1.35 -16.16 2.55
N ALA A 72 2.06 -17.06 1.87
CA ALA A 72 1.83 -18.49 1.98
C ALA A 72 2.06 -18.98 3.43
N GLY A 73 3.18 -18.56 4.04
CA GLY A 73 3.48 -18.90 5.43
C GLY A 73 2.47 -18.33 6.43
N ALA A 74 1.99 -17.10 6.22
CA ALA A 74 0.99 -16.45 7.06
C ALA A 74 -0.35 -17.21 7.03
N ILE A 75 -0.79 -17.67 5.86
CA ILE A 75 -2.03 -18.45 5.70
C ILE A 75 -1.92 -19.81 6.40
N GLU A 76 -0.77 -20.46 6.30
CA GLU A 76 -0.50 -21.75 6.95
C GLU A 76 -0.44 -21.63 8.48
N LYS A 77 0.26 -20.60 8.98
CA LYS A 77 0.52 -20.41 10.41
C LYS A 77 -0.56 -19.61 11.14
N GLN A 78 -1.51 -19.02 10.42
CA GLN A 78 -2.54 -18.14 10.97
C GLN A 78 -1.96 -16.88 11.63
N GLU A 79 -0.93 -16.31 11.01
CA GLU A 79 -0.20 -15.16 11.54
C GLU A 79 -0.41 -13.91 10.66
N SER A 80 -0.39 -12.74 11.28
CA SER A 80 -0.29 -11.47 10.56
C SER A 80 1.14 -11.24 10.10
N PHE A 81 1.32 -10.38 9.10
CA PHE A 81 2.65 -10.00 8.63
C PHE A 81 2.75 -8.53 8.28
N THR A 82 3.97 -8.01 8.39
CA THR A 82 4.35 -6.68 7.89
C THR A 82 5.63 -6.81 7.08
N LEU A 83 5.67 -6.22 5.89
CA LEU A 83 6.84 -6.25 5.02
C LEU A 83 6.95 -4.96 4.21
N ASP A 84 8.18 -4.47 4.05
CA ASP A 84 8.52 -3.35 3.16
C ASP A 84 8.90 -3.91 1.79
N LEU A 85 8.28 -3.39 0.74
CA LEU A 85 8.41 -3.89 -0.62
C LEU A 85 8.61 -2.74 -1.60
N GLU A 86 9.35 -2.99 -2.65
CA GLU A 86 9.55 -2.05 -3.75
C GLU A 86 8.56 -2.32 -4.88
N ILE A 87 7.99 -1.25 -5.42
CA ILE A 87 7.09 -1.28 -6.57
C ILE A 87 7.54 -0.33 -7.67
N HIS A 88 7.16 -0.64 -8.90
CA HIS A 88 7.09 0.28 -10.01
C HIS A 88 5.63 0.68 -10.23
N THR A 89 5.32 1.97 -10.19
CA THR A 89 3.96 2.48 -10.40
C THR A 89 3.57 2.42 -11.89
N ALA A 90 2.30 2.65 -12.20
CA ALA A 90 1.81 2.70 -13.58
C ALA A 90 2.44 3.83 -14.42
N LEU A 91 3.00 4.88 -13.80
CA LEU A 91 3.75 5.94 -14.49
C LEU A 91 5.27 5.69 -14.51
N GLY A 92 5.71 4.50 -14.07
CA GLY A 92 7.12 4.10 -14.10
C GLY A 92 7.98 4.69 -12.99
N LYS A 93 7.38 5.18 -11.90
CA LYS A 93 8.14 5.63 -10.72
C LYS A 93 8.42 4.45 -9.80
N THR A 94 9.55 4.48 -9.14
CA THR A 94 9.86 3.52 -8.07
C THR A 94 9.38 4.07 -6.73
N ARG A 95 8.67 3.25 -5.96
CA ARG A 95 8.20 3.57 -4.60
C ARG A 95 8.46 2.42 -3.64
N TRP A 96 8.66 2.74 -2.37
CA TRP A 96 8.66 1.76 -1.29
C TRP A 96 7.32 1.76 -0.58
N VAL A 97 6.75 0.56 -0.40
CA VAL A 97 5.45 0.34 0.21
C VAL A 97 5.58 -0.62 1.38
N ARG A 98 5.11 -0.19 2.56
CA ARG A 98 4.91 -1.08 3.69
C ARG A 98 3.53 -1.71 3.59
N ILE A 99 3.47 -3.04 3.54
CA ILE A 99 2.23 -3.80 3.62
C ILE A 99 2.10 -4.36 5.03
N THR A 100 0.96 -4.11 5.66
CA THR A 100 0.52 -4.84 6.87
C THR A 100 -0.69 -5.67 6.50
N ALA A 101 -0.73 -6.93 6.91
CA ALA A 101 -1.79 -7.88 6.58
C ALA A 101 -2.21 -8.70 7.80
N ASN A 102 -3.52 -8.89 7.94
CA ASN A 102 -4.16 -9.84 8.85
C ASN A 102 -5.01 -10.80 8.03
N ILE A 103 -5.32 -11.96 8.61
CA ILE A 103 -6.13 -12.99 7.96
C ILE A 103 -7.37 -13.25 8.84
N GLU A 104 -8.54 -13.16 8.24
CA GLU A 104 -9.80 -13.61 8.84
C GLU A 104 -10.02 -15.08 8.48
N TYR A 105 -10.27 -15.91 9.49
CA TYR A 105 -10.65 -17.32 9.34
C TYR A 105 -12.11 -17.52 9.72
N ARG A 106 -12.82 -18.38 8.99
CA ARG A 106 -14.17 -18.84 9.31
C ARG A 106 -14.17 -20.36 9.35
N ASP A 107 -14.56 -20.93 10.49
CA ASP A 107 -14.57 -22.38 10.72
C ASP A 107 -13.23 -23.06 10.39
N GLY A 108 -12.12 -22.39 10.69
CA GLY A 108 -10.75 -22.87 10.42
C GLY A 108 -10.29 -22.71 8.97
N VAL A 109 -11.12 -22.16 8.08
CA VAL A 109 -10.78 -21.90 6.67
C VAL A 109 -10.43 -20.42 6.49
N PRO A 110 -9.31 -20.07 5.82
CA PRO A 110 -8.96 -18.69 5.54
C PRO A 110 -10.01 -18.06 4.60
N HIS A 111 -10.67 -17.01 5.07
CA HIS A 111 -11.77 -16.36 4.36
C HIS A 111 -11.31 -15.09 3.63
N ARG A 112 -10.45 -14.28 4.26
CA ARG A 112 -10.00 -13.01 3.68
C ARG A 112 -8.66 -12.56 4.25
N LEU A 113 -7.82 -11.96 3.42
CA LEU A 113 -6.67 -11.17 3.85
C LEU A 113 -7.03 -9.69 3.80
N TYR A 114 -6.63 -8.90 4.78
CA TYR A 114 -6.90 -7.47 4.78
C TYR A 114 -5.84 -6.69 5.56
N GLY A 115 -5.71 -5.40 5.27
CA GLY A 115 -4.83 -4.53 6.04
C GLY A 115 -4.55 -3.24 5.30
N THR A 116 -3.32 -2.76 5.41
CA THR A 116 -2.91 -1.46 4.90
C THR A 116 -1.73 -1.55 3.96
N LYS A 117 -1.61 -0.55 3.09
CA LYS A 117 -0.44 -0.22 2.29
C LYS A 117 -0.08 1.22 2.60
N GLN A 118 1.17 1.47 2.94
CA GLN A 118 1.68 2.79 3.26
C GLN A 118 2.84 3.12 2.32
N ASP A 119 2.81 4.30 1.70
CA ASP A 119 4.01 4.85 1.06
C ASP A 119 5.06 5.19 2.11
N ILE A 120 6.21 4.52 2.03
CA ILE A 120 7.38 4.75 2.89
C ILE A 120 8.59 5.16 2.05
N THR A 121 8.39 5.64 0.82
CA THR A 121 9.47 6.04 -0.08
C THR A 121 10.35 7.10 0.57
N ALA A 122 9.75 8.11 1.21
CA ALA A 122 10.46 9.15 1.95
C ALA A 122 11.36 8.55 3.04
N GLU A 123 10.83 7.63 3.86
CA GLU A 123 11.57 6.94 4.94
C GLU A 123 12.80 6.18 4.42
N LYS A 124 12.76 5.66 3.18
CA LYS A 124 13.84 4.91 2.56
C LYS A 124 14.86 5.77 1.82
N THR A 125 14.45 6.95 1.31
CA THR A 125 15.35 7.89 0.63
C THR A 125 16.05 8.88 1.57
N GLU A 126 15.56 9.06 2.79
CA GLU A 126 16.17 9.92 3.81
C GLU A 126 17.17 9.19 4.72
N ALA A 127 17.47 7.91 4.44
CA ALA A 127 18.38 7.05 5.20
C ALA A 127 19.78 6.94 4.58
#